data_AF-A0AAW8AJW4-F1
#
_entry.id   AF-A0AAW8AJW4-F1
#
_cell.length_a   1.000
_cell.length_b   1.000
_cell.length_c   1.000
_cell.angle_alpha   90.00
_cell.angle_beta   90.00
_cell.angle_gamma   90.00
#
_symmetry.space_group_name_H-M   'P 1'
#
loop_
_entity.id
_entity.type
_entity.pdbx_description
1 polymer ?
#
loop_
_entity_poly.entity_id
_entity_poly.type
_entity_poly.pdbx_seq_one_letter_code
_entity_poly.pdbx_strand_id
1 'polypeptide(L)'
;MAFRKSGCTILFCSHSPYHIRHLCDAALWLRGGQVAQFGPTEPVLAAYDLHTRERQEREQQSLEAPVAALQVSAGEGAGHQEVQP
;
A
#
# COMPACT_ATOMS: atom_id res chain seq x y z
N MET A 1 -31.47 -1.97 -0.42
CA MET A 1 -31.36 -2.56 -1.78
C MET A 1 -32.33 -1.97 -2.81
N ALA A 2 -33.41 -1.27 -2.44
CA ALA A 2 -34.40 -0.76 -3.40
C ALA A 2 -33.80 0.15 -4.48
N PHE A 3 -32.86 1.03 -4.11
CA PHE A 3 -32.19 1.96 -5.03
C PHE A 3 -31.33 1.28 -6.10
N ARG A 4 -30.67 0.15 -5.78
CA ARG A 4 -29.91 -0.64 -6.78
C ARG A 4 -30.83 -1.34 -7.78
N LYS A 5 -32.07 -1.62 -7.38
CA LYS A 5 -33.05 -2.38 -8.15
C LYS A 5 -33.98 -1.51 -9.00
N SER A 6 -33.88 -0.18 -8.90
CA SER A 6 -34.75 0.75 -9.64
C SER A 6 -34.28 1.06 -11.07
N GLY A 7 -33.32 0.32 -11.61
CA GLY A 7 -32.86 0.46 -12.99
C GLY A 7 -32.02 1.72 -13.28
N CYS A 8 -31.51 2.40 -12.25
CA CYS A 8 -30.60 3.52 -12.41
C CYS A 8 -29.13 3.09 -12.35
N THR A 9 -28.25 3.83 -13.02
CA THR A 9 -26.80 3.68 -12.87
C THR A 9 -26.32 4.40 -11.62
N ILE A 10 -25.55 3.70 -10.79
CA ILE A 10 -24.99 4.24 -9.55
C ILE A 10 -23.47 4.30 -9.70
N LEU A 11 -22.89 5.48 -9.47
CA LEU A 11 -21.44 5.64 -9.33
C LEU A 11 -21.11 5.75 -7.84
N PHE A 12 -20.24 4.87 -7.36
CA PHE A 12 -19.73 4.87 -6.00
C PHE A 12 -18.21 4.98 -6.03
N CYS A 13 -17.63 5.84 -5.19
CA CYS A 13 -16.18 5.96 -5.03
C CYS A 13 -15.82 5.81 -3.54
N SER A 14 -14.77 5.03 -3.26
CA SER A 14 -14.28 4.80 -1.90
C SER A 14 -12.81 4.41 -1.96
N HIS A 15 -12.11 4.58 -0.83
CA HIS A 15 -10.76 4.04 -0.63
C HIS A 15 -10.79 2.69 0.09
N SER A 16 -11.96 2.20 0.52
CA SER A 16 -12.12 0.93 1.21
C SER A 16 -12.44 -0.19 0.21
N PRO A 17 -11.51 -1.16 0.00
CA PRO A 17 -11.79 -2.31 -0.85
C PRO A 17 -13.00 -3.11 -0.37
N TYR A 18 -13.25 -3.14 0.95
CA TYR A 18 -14.41 -3.79 1.54
C TYR A 18 -15.73 -3.19 1.02
N HIS A 19 -15.87 -1.85 1.02
CA HIS A 19 -17.09 -1.21 0.52
C HIS A 19 -17.29 -1.44 -0.98
N ILE A 20 -16.21 -1.36 -1.76
CA ILE A 20 -16.27 -1.57 -3.21
C ILE A 20 -16.73 -3.00 -3.51
N ARG A 21 -16.17 -4.03 -2.84
CA ARG A 21 -16.58 -5.44 -3.02
C ARG A 21 -18.06 -5.68 -2.74
N HIS A 22 -18.63 -5.02 -1.74
CA HIS A 22 -20.02 -5.27 -1.34
C HIS A 22 -21.05 -4.47 -2.15
N LEU A 23 -20.65 -3.35 -2.74
CA LEU A 23 -21.56 -2.39 -3.38
C LEU A 23 -21.49 -2.38 -4.91
N CYS A 24 -20.33 -2.71 -5.49
CA CYS A 24 -20.06 -2.54 -6.91
C CYS A 24 -20.00 -3.89 -7.65
N ASP A 25 -20.69 -3.94 -8.78
CA ASP A 25 -20.64 -5.09 -9.71
C ASP A 25 -19.43 -4.99 -10.67
N ALA A 26 -18.99 -3.77 -10.95
CA ALA A 26 -17.80 -3.43 -11.72
C ALA A 26 -17.04 -2.26 -11.08
N ALA A 27 -15.74 -2.15 -11.34
CA ALA A 27 -14.89 -1.09 -10.81
C ALA A 27 -14.04 -0.45 -11.92
N LEU A 28 -13.77 0.85 -11.74
CA LEU A 28 -12.86 1.65 -12.57
C LEU A 28 -11.70 2.12 -11.68
N TRP A 29 -10.48 1.68 -11.98
CA TRP A 29 -9.29 2.17 -11.31
C TRP A 29 -8.59 3.24 -12.16
N LEU A 30 -8.33 4.39 -11.54
CA LEU A 30 -7.57 5.49 -12.13
C LEU A 30 -6.17 5.60 -11.52
N ARG A 31 -5.18 5.84 -12.36
CA ARG A 31 -3.79 6.12 -11.97
C ARG A 31 -3.30 7.35 -12.73
N GLY A 32 -2.93 8.40 -11.99
CA GLY A 32 -2.47 9.66 -12.59
C GLY A 32 -3.50 10.31 -13.52
N GLY A 33 -4.80 10.17 -13.22
CA GLY A 33 -5.89 10.68 -14.06
C GLY A 33 -6.22 9.83 -15.29
N GLN A 34 -5.55 8.69 -15.49
CA GLN A 34 -5.79 7.77 -16.60
C GLN A 34 -6.42 6.46 -16.12
N VAL A 35 -7.23 5.84 -16.98
CA VAL A 35 -7.79 4.50 -16.70
C VAL A 35 -6.68 3.48 -16.71
N ALA A 36 -6.41 2.88 -15.55
CA ALA A 36 -5.46 1.78 -15.41
C ALA A 36 -6.14 0.43 -15.67
N GLN A 37 -7.38 0.26 -15.18
CA GLN A 37 -8.19 -0.92 -15.43
C GLN A 37 -9.67 -0.63 -15.23
N PHE A 38 -10.52 -1.29 -16.01
CA PHE A 38 -11.97 -1.28 -15.86
C PHE A 38 -12.53 -2.69 -16.09
N GLY A 39 -13.47 -3.14 -15.25
CA GLY A 39 -14.05 -4.47 -15.38
C GLY A 39 -14.72 -4.96 -14.09
N PRO A 40 -14.90 -6.29 -13.93
CA PRO A 40 -15.43 -6.86 -12.69
C PRO A 40 -14.63 -6.40 -11.47
N THR A 41 -15.31 -6.24 -10.34
CA THR A 41 -14.71 -5.65 -9.12
C THR A 41 -13.47 -6.38 -8.63
N GLU A 42 -13.50 -7.71 -8.56
CA GLU A 42 -12.41 -8.48 -7.93
C GLU A 42 -11.07 -8.38 -8.69
N PRO A 43 -11.00 -8.59 -10.02
CA PRO A 43 -9.76 -8.39 -10.77
C PRO A 43 -9.20 -6.96 -10.71
N VAL A 44 -10.07 -5.94 -10.68
CA VAL A 44 -9.66 -4.54 -10.61
C VAL A 44 -9.08 -4.22 -9.22
N LEU A 45 -9.72 -4.71 -8.15
CA LEU A 45 -9.21 -4.54 -6.79
C LEU A 45 -7.90 -5.29 -6.58
N ALA A 46 -7.74 -6.50 -7.13
CA ALA A 46 -6.49 -7.24 -7.04
C ALA A 46 -5.31 -6.46 -7.66
N ALA A 47 -5.52 -5.85 -8.84
CA ALA A 47 -4.51 -5.01 -9.48
C ALA A 47 -4.21 -3.72 -8.68
N TYR A 48 -5.25 -3.08 -8.14
CA TYR A 48 -5.09 -1.90 -7.27
C TYR A 48 -4.32 -2.23 -5.98
N ASP A 49 -4.64 -3.35 -5.32
CA ASP A 49 -4.00 -3.78 -4.08
C ASP A 49 -2.51 -4.09 -4.31
N LEU A 50 -2.17 -4.77 -5.41
CA LEU A 50 -0.78 -5.00 -5.81
C LEU A 50 -0.03 -3.68 -6.00
N HIS A 51 -0.59 -2.76 -6.78
CA HIS A 51 0.03 -1.45 -7.00
C HIS A 51 0.23 -0.66 -5.71
N THR A 52 -0.74 -0.71 -4.79
CA THR A 52 -0.68 0.00 -3.51
C THR A 52 0.44 -0.54 -2.64
N ARG A 53 0.63 -1.86 -2.60
CA ARG A 53 1.73 -2.51 -1.87
C ARG A 53 3.08 -2.10 -2.43
N GLU A 54 3.26 -2.20 -3.76
CA GLU A 54 4.51 -1.78 -4.42
C GLU A 54 4.84 -0.30 -4.16
N ARG A 55 3.83 0.57 -4.11
CA ARG A 55 4.00 1.99 -3.80
C ARG A 55 4.46 2.21 -2.36
N GLN A 56 3.85 1.51 -1.40
CA GLN A 56 4.22 1.58 0.01
C GLN A 56 5.63 1.07 0.26
N GLU A 57 6.02 -0.05 -0.34
CA GLU A 57 7.37 -0.61 -0.24
C GLU A 57 8.43 0.38 -0.74
N ARG A 58 8.18 1.03 -1.89
CA ARG A 58 9.09 2.05 -2.42
C ARG A 58 9.19 3.28 -1.53
N GLU A 59 8.09 3.69 -0.92
CA GLU A 59 8.07 4.83 0.02
C GLU A 59 8.84 4.50 1.30
N GLN A 60 8.61 3.31 1.87
CA GLN A 60 9.33 2.81 3.05
C GLN A 60 10.85 2.75 2.80
N GLN A 61 11.28 2.19 1.68
CA GLN A 61 12.70 2.13 1.29
C GLN A 61 13.34 3.53 1.15
N SER A 62 12.57 4.51 0.66
CA SER A 62 13.06 5.88 0.51
C SER A 62 13.24 6.61 1.85
N LEU A 63 12.46 6.25 2.87
CA LEU A 63 12.53 6.82 4.22
C LEU A 63 13.65 6.20 5.06
N GLU A 64 14.02 4.94 4.81
CA GLU A 64 15.09 4.23 5.56
C GLU A 64 16.51 4.55 5.05
N ALA A 65 16.64 5.04 3.81
CA ALA A 65 17.91 5.33 3.15
C ALA A 65 18.83 6.40 3.81
N PRO A 66 18.37 7.41 4.58
CA PRO A 66 19.29 8.38 5.19
C PRO A 66 19.79 7.97 6.60
N VAL A 67 19.20 6.98 7.26
CA VAL A 67 19.51 6.67 8.69
C VAL A 67 20.67 5.68 8.83
N ALA A 68 20.81 4.73 7.89
CA ALA A 68 21.88 3.73 7.91
C ALA A 68 23.29 4.31 7.69
N ALA A 69 23.38 5.48 7.05
CA ALA A 69 24.67 6.12 6.75
C ALA A 69 25.33 6.82 7.95
N LEU A 70 24.62 7.07 9.05
CA LEU A 70 25.14 7.81 10.22
C LEU A 70 25.71 6.93 11.34
N GLN A 71 25.67 5.59 11.23
CA GLN A 71 25.98 4.68 12.34
C GLN A 71 27.33 3.94 12.24
N VAL A 72 28.19 4.27 11.28
CA VAL A 72 29.52 3.66 11.12
C VAL A 72 30.63 4.64 11.51
N SER A 73 30.65 5.11 12.76
CA SER A 73 31.87 5.68 13.37
C SER A 73 31.82 5.76 14.90
N ALA A 74 31.89 4.61 15.56
CA ALA A 74 32.39 4.48 16.94
C ALA A 74 32.81 3.00 17.06
N GLY A 75 34.07 2.61 16.87
CA GLY A 75 35.26 3.15 17.51
C GLY A 75 35.80 2.06 18.41
N GLU A 76 36.73 1.25 17.89
CA GLU A 76 37.50 0.25 18.62
C GLU A 76 38.22 0.85 19.84
N GLY A 77 38.31 0.09 20.94
CA GLY A 77 39.16 0.44 22.07
C GLY A 77 39.12 -0.55 23.25
N ALA A 78 40.22 -1.30 23.43
CA ALA A 78 40.81 -1.84 24.68
C ALA A 78 39.85 -2.35 25.79
N GLY A 79 39.84 -3.63 26.18
CA GLY A 79 41.01 -4.39 26.62
C GLY A 79 41.23 -4.23 28.12
N HIS A 80 40.45 -4.90 28.98
CA HIS A 80 40.77 -5.08 30.40
C HIS A 80 40.39 -6.48 30.86
N GLN A 81 41.43 -7.24 31.20
CA GLN A 81 41.40 -8.51 31.90
C GLN A 81 41.01 -8.26 33.37
N GLU A 82 39.87 -8.77 33.81
CA GLU A 82 39.52 -8.83 35.24
C GLU A 82 39.72 -10.27 35.73
N VAL A 83 40.59 -10.38 36.73
CA VAL A 83 41.03 -11.61 37.38
C VAL A 83 40.36 -11.67 38.76
N GLN A 84 39.69 -12.80 39.01
CA GLN A 84 39.46 -13.45 40.32
C GLN A 84 38.43 -12.85 41.29
N PRO A 85 38.00 -13.60 42.34
CA PRO A 85 38.57 -14.81 42.97
C PRO A 85 38.14 -16.17 42.40
#